data_AF-A0A957F1L7-F1
#
_entry.id   AF-A0A957F1L7-F1
#
_cell.length_a   1.000
_cell.length_b   1.000
_cell.length_c   1.000
_cell.angle_alpha   90.00
_cell.angle_beta   90.00
_cell.angle_gamma   90.00
#
_symmetry.space_group_name_H-M   'P 1'
#
loop_
_entity.id
_entity.type
_entity.pdbx_description
1 polymer ?
#
loop_
_entity_poly.entity_id
_entity_poly.type
_entity_poly.pdbx_seq_one_letter_code
_entity_poly.pdbx_strand_id
1 'polypeptide(L)'
;MPTAVFPPTRPFPRRAFAILVTLYFLGNLAGIPLLRRTHAPIEPVWFWGVATLISAGVIAVSLLLAARISLGAPWLEGRLAKEALPHWLRRGLALTGLLLVVALPISLLANLNVDARTYPLGWELLPASFKAGVVEEVGYRLLLVSLLAWLGGLHWRDENGRPTRAVYWTAVLIAGLLFGWAHVDARLGNPAAAFWDYALIMALNSALGIYFGWLLWRLGLEWAILAHFAFDAAVSLVLIPVYLAESPVAWGVLVASLLIVLVVSGRYLVRSKVGV
;
A
#
# COMPACT_ATOMS: atom_id res chain seq x y z
N MET A 1 -10.30 -2.85 20.84
CA MET A 1 -11.06 -2.97 19.57
C MET A 1 -10.46 -4.10 18.76
N PRO A 2 -11.24 -5.09 18.28
CA PRO A 2 -10.67 -6.25 17.64
C PRO A 2 -10.06 -5.81 16.32
N THR A 3 -8.73 -5.68 16.31
CA THR A 3 -7.92 -5.96 15.13
C THR A 3 -8.32 -7.33 14.62
N ALA A 4 -8.23 -7.60 13.33
CA ALA A 4 -8.43 -8.95 12.84
C ALA A 4 -7.29 -9.83 13.35
N VAL A 5 -7.40 -10.29 14.59
CA VAL A 5 -6.38 -11.07 15.26
C VAL A 5 -6.61 -12.50 14.86
N PHE A 6 -5.84 -12.95 13.87
CA PHE A 6 -5.78 -14.36 13.57
C PHE A 6 -5.23 -15.13 14.79
N PRO A 7 -5.57 -16.42 14.91
CA PRO A 7 -4.85 -17.30 15.84
C PRO A 7 -3.34 -17.33 15.50
N PRO A 8 -2.48 -17.70 16.46
CA PRO A 8 -1.02 -17.77 16.26
C PRO A 8 -0.61 -18.65 15.08
N THR A 9 -1.34 -19.75 14.85
CA THR A 9 -1.17 -20.64 13.71
C THR A 9 -2.52 -20.97 13.08
N ARG A 10 -2.55 -21.15 11.75
CA ARG A 10 -3.77 -21.54 11.02
C ARG A 10 -3.47 -22.32 9.74
N PRO A 11 -4.45 -23.09 9.21
CA PRO A 11 -4.30 -23.82 7.96
C PRO A 11 -4.15 -22.87 6.76
N PHE A 12 -3.61 -23.41 5.65
CA PHE A 12 -3.39 -22.67 4.42
C PHE A 12 -4.69 -22.08 3.84
N PRO A 13 -4.76 -20.77 3.57
CA PRO A 13 -5.98 -20.13 3.09
C PRO A 13 -6.16 -20.25 1.58
N ARG A 14 -6.73 -21.37 1.11
CA ARG A 14 -6.92 -21.67 -0.33
C ARG A 14 -7.70 -20.60 -1.10
N ARG A 15 -8.74 -20.01 -0.48
CA ARG A 15 -9.56 -18.95 -1.11
C ARG A 15 -8.75 -17.66 -1.32
N ALA A 16 -8.08 -17.18 -0.28
CA ALA A 16 -7.22 -16.01 -0.38
C ALA A 16 -6.08 -16.23 -1.38
N PHE A 17 -5.49 -17.43 -1.39
CA PHE A 17 -4.50 -17.82 -2.39
C PHE A 17 -5.01 -17.66 -3.83
N ALA A 18 -6.14 -18.28 -4.17
CA ALA A 18 -6.71 -18.21 -5.51
C ALA A 18 -7.07 -16.78 -5.94
N ILE A 19 -7.62 -15.98 -5.01
CA ILE A 19 -7.96 -14.58 -5.27
C ILE A 19 -6.70 -13.76 -5.49
N LEU A 20 -5.67 -13.90 -4.66
CA LEU A 20 -4.43 -13.13 -4.78
C LEU A 20 -3.67 -13.47 -6.08
N VAL A 21 -3.62 -14.74 -6.48
CA VAL A 21 -3.02 -15.13 -7.77
C VAL A 21 -3.79 -14.51 -8.94
N THR A 22 -5.13 -14.53 -8.88
CA THR A 22 -5.98 -13.88 -9.89
C THR A 22 -5.75 -12.37 -9.93
N LEU A 23 -5.77 -11.70 -8.78
CA LEU A 23 -5.52 -10.25 -8.68
C LEU A 23 -4.12 -9.88 -9.19
N TYR A 24 -3.11 -10.69 -8.86
CA TYR A 24 -1.74 -10.47 -9.33
C TYR A 24 -1.63 -10.58 -10.85
N PHE A 25 -2.27 -11.59 -11.45
CA PHE A 25 -2.36 -11.72 -12.91
C PHE A 25 -3.07 -10.54 -13.56
N LEU A 26 -4.25 -10.17 -13.04
CA LEU A 26 -5.01 -9.02 -13.52
C LEU A 26 -4.23 -7.71 -13.37
N GLY A 27 -3.48 -7.54 -12.27
CA GLY A 27 -2.59 -6.41 -12.04
C GLY A 27 -1.50 -6.32 -13.10
N ASN A 28 -0.83 -7.43 -13.43
CA ASN A 28 0.17 -7.45 -14.50
C ASN A 28 -0.41 -7.04 -15.85
N LEU A 29 -1.60 -7.56 -16.20
CA LEU A 29 -2.30 -7.15 -17.42
C LEU A 29 -2.72 -5.68 -17.41
N ALA A 30 -3.18 -5.18 -16.25
CA ALA A 30 -3.56 -3.79 -16.06
C ALA A 30 -2.38 -2.82 -16.26
N GLY A 31 -1.13 -3.26 -16.14
CA GLY A 31 0.04 -2.43 -16.46
C GLY A 31 0.27 -2.20 -17.96
N ILE A 32 -0.30 -3.01 -18.85
CA ILE A 32 -0.02 -2.99 -20.30
C ILE A 32 -0.36 -1.64 -20.97
N PRO A 33 -1.51 -1.00 -20.71
CA PRO A 33 -1.83 0.30 -21.31
C PRO A 33 -0.77 1.36 -21.02
N LEU A 34 -0.25 1.43 -19.79
CA LEU A 34 0.80 2.37 -19.43
C LEU A 34 2.10 2.06 -20.16
N LEU A 35 2.51 0.79 -20.23
CA LEU A 35 3.74 0.40 -20.96
C LEU A 35 3.65 0.77 -22.45
N ARG A 36 2.47 0.60 -23.07
CA ARG A 36 2.23 1.06 -24.46
C ARG A 36 2.39 2.57 -24.57
N ARG A 37 1.83 3.32 -23.63
CA ARG A 37 1.85 4.78 -23.61
C ARG A 37 3.25 5.36 -23.46
N THR A 38 4.09 4.72 -22.65
CA THR A 38 5.47 5.15 -22.37
C THR A 38 6.51 4.52 -23.31
N HIS A 39 6.07 3.73 -24.31
CA HIS A 39 6.93 2.98 -25.20
C HIS A 39 7.93 2.07 -24.47
N ALA A 40 7.58 1.64 -23.26
CA ALA A 40 8.36 0.67 -22.50
C ALA A 40 8.25 -0.72 -23.15
N PRO A 41 9.27 -1.58 -23.03
CA PRO A 41 9.20 -2.95 -23.52
C PRO A 41 7.97 -3.69 -22.98
N ILE A 42 7.21 -4.32 -23.88
CA ILE A 42 6.04 -5.12 -23.53
C ILE A 42 6.36 -6.57 -23.79
N GLU A 43 6.53 -7.32 -22.72
CA GLU A 43 6.72 -8.75 -22.80
C GLU A 43 5.45 -9.44 -23.32
N PRO A 44 5.57 -10.55 -24.07
CA PRO A 44 4.43 -11.31 -24.55
C PRO A 44 3.49 -11.76 -23.42
N VAL A 45 2.20 -11.96 -23.70
CA VAL A 45 1.21 -12.39 -22.69
C VAL A 45 1.62 -13.68 -21.97
N TRP A 46 2.27 -14.62 -22.66
CA TRP A 46 2.76 -15.86 -22.06
C TRP A 46 3.83 -15.61 -20.98
N PHE A 47 4.66 -14.57 -21.13
CA PHE A 47 5.67 -14.18 -20.15
C PHE A 47 5.00 -13.78 -18.83
N TRP A 48 3.94 -12.98 -18.91
CA TRP A 48 3.15 -12.60 -17.74
C TRP A 48 2.46 -13.81 -17.09
N GLY A 49 2.04 -14.79 -17.90
CA GLY A 49 1.57 -16.08 -17.39
C GLY A 49 2.63 -16.83 -16.58
N VAL A 50 3.85 -16.95 -17.11
CA VAL A 50 4.97 -17.60 -16.41
C VAL A 50 5.36 -16.83 -15.15
N ALA A 51 5.47 -15.50 -15.23
CA ALA A 51 5.76 -14.64 -14.08
C ALA A 51 4.70 -14.82 -12.99
N THR A 52 3.42 -14.86 -13.35
CA THR A 52 2.33 -15.14 -12.40
C THR A 52 2.44 -16.55 -11.79
N LEU A 53 2.86 -17.58 -12.52
CA LEU A 53 3.06 -18.91 -11.96
C LEU A 53 4.18 -18.92 -10.90
N ILE A 54 5.29 -18.23 -11.17
CA ILE A 54 6.37 -18.05 -10.19
C ILE A 54 5.84 -17.27 -8.97
N SER A 55 5.11 -16.18 -9.21
CA SER A 55 4.50 -15.37 -8.15
C SER A 55 3.44 -16.14 -7.37
N ALA A 56 2.78 -17.14 -7.94
CA ALA A 56 1.88 -18.02 -7.20
C ALA A 56 2.66 -18.84 -6.16
N GLY A 57 3.84 -19.34 -6.50
CA GLY A 57 4.74 -19.97 -5.51
C GLY A 57 5.11 -19.00 -4.38
N VAL A 58 5.46 -17.76 -4.73
CA VAL A 58 5.75 -16.70 -3.75
C VAL A 58 4.54 -16.43 -2.86
N ILE A 59 3.35 -16.18 -3.43
CA ILE A 59 2.12 -15.92 -2.67
C ILE A 59 1.80 -17.09 -1.73
N ALA A 60 1.99 -18.34 -2.17
CA ALA A 60 1.77 -19.51 -1.34
C ALA A 60 2.71 -19.51 -0.12
N VAL A 61 4.01 -19.31 -0.34
CA VAL A 61 5.01 -19.21 0.75
C VAL A 61 4.67 -18.06 1.69
N SER A 62 4.32 -16.89 1.15
CA SER A 62 3.98 -15.72 1.96
C SER A 62 2.74 -15.94 2.83
N LEU A 63 1.69 -16.59 2.29
CA LEU A 63 0.49 -16.95 3.06
C LEU A 63 0.80 -17.99 4.14
N LEU A 64 1.70 -18.95 3.85
CA LEU A 64 2.16 -19.92 4.86
C LEU A 64 2.90 -19.23 6.00
N LEU A 65 3.80 -18.30 5.68
CA LEU A 65 4.54 -17.51 6.68
C LEU A 65 3.57 -16.66 7.51
N ALA A 66 2.70 -15.89 6.86
CA ALA A 66 1.70 -15.03 7.49
C ALA A 66 0.78 -15.83 8.44
N ALA A 67 0.40 -17.05 8.04
CA ALA A 67 -0.41 -17.96 8.84
C ALA A 67 0.27 -18.42 10.14
N ARG A 68 1.61 -18.35 10.26
CA ARG A 68 2.40 -18.70 11.46
C ARG A 68 2.64 -17.54 12.42
N ILE A 69 2.22 -16.34 12.05
CA ILE A 69 2.46 -15.10 12.79
C ILE A 69 1.21 -14.23 12.85
N SER A 70 0.03 -14.82 12.81
CA SER A 70 -1.24 -14.07 12.93
C SER A 70 -1.42 -12.87 11.96
N LEU A 71 -0.75 -12.85 10.80
CA LEU A 71 -0.97 -11.88 9.73
C LEU A 71 -1.71 -12.54 8.57
N GLY A 72 -2.37 -11.78 7.69
CA GLY A 72 -3.04 -12.34 6.52
C GLY A 72 -4.08 -11.42 5.92
N ALA A 73 -5.09 -12.01 5.28
CA ALA A 73 -6.19 -11.31 4.62
C ALA A 73 -7.56 -11.67 5.25
N PRO A 74 -7.99 -10.98 6.34
CA PRO A 74 -9.11 -11.42 7.18
C PRO A 74 -10.43 -11.66 6.45
N TRP A 75 -10.75 -10.84 5.46
CA TRP A 75 -11.98 -10.95 4.70
C TRP A 75 -11.85 -12.01 3.61
N LEU A 76 -10.76 -12.02 2.85
CA LEU A 76 -10.50 -13.02 1.80
C LEU A 76 -10.37 -14.45 2.37
N GLU A 77 -9.89 -14.57 3.60
CA GLU A 77 -9.77 -15.83 4.33
C GLU A 77 -11.09 -16.26 5.01
N GLY A 78 -12.12 -15.43 5.00
CA GLY A 78 -13.39 -15.69 5.69
C GLY A 78 -13.25 -15.74 7.22
N ARG A 79 -12.27 -15.00 7.76
CA ARG A 79 -11.94 -14.96 9.19
C ARG A 79 -12.43 -13.69 9.89
N LEU A 80 -12.97 -12.74 9.13
CA LEU A 80 -13.64 -11.57 9.67
C LEU A 80 -15.06 -11.94 10.12
N ALA A 81 -15.34 -11.84 11.43
CA ALA A 81 -16.68 -12.03 11.97
C ALA A 81 -17.66 -11.02 11.36
N LYS A 82 -18.91 -11.43 11.10
CA LYS A 82 -19.93 -10.59 10.44
C LYS A 82 -20.20 -9.32 11.26
N GLU A 83 -20.21 -9.44 12.57
CA GLU A 83 -20.44 -8.36 13.53
C GLU A 83 -19.27 -7.36 13.55
N ALA A 84 -18.06 -7.82 13.19
CA ALA A 84 -16.86 -6.99 13.12
C ALA A 84 -16.73 -6.23 11.79
N LEU A 85 -17.43 -6.66 10.73
CA LEU A 85 -17.32 -6.10 9.38
C LEU A 85 -17.58 -4.59 9.32
N PRO A 86 -18.66 -4.03 9.89
CA PRO A 86 -18.91 -2.58 9.82
C PRO A 86 -17.80 -1.76 10.50
N HIS A 87 -17.30 -2.24 11.63
CA HIS A 87 -16.22 -1.58 12.35
C HIS A 87 -14.90 -1.65 11.58
N TRP A 88 -14.56 -2.81 11.02
CA TRP A 88 -13.37 -3.01 10.20
C TRP A 88 -13.39 -2.11 8.96
N LEU A 89 -14.53 -2.06 8.25
CA LEU A 89 -14.73 -1.16 7.10
C LEU A 89 -14.56 0.30 7.49
N ARG A 90 -15.29 0.78 8.50
CA ARG A 90 -15.20 2.17 8.96
C ARG A 90 -13.78 2.55 9.36
N ARG A 91 -13.08 1.66 10.07
CA ARG A 91 -11.71 1.91 10.52
C ARG A 91 -10.73 1.98 9.35
N GLY A 92 -10.83 1.07 8.38
CA GLY A 92 -9.99 1.08 7.21
C GLY A 92 -10.24 2.28 6.30
N LEU A 93 -11.50 2.65 6.07
CA LEU A 93 -11.87 3.86 5.34
C LEU A 93 -11.35 5.12 6.03
N ALA A 94 -11.51 5.23 7.36
CA ALA A 94 -11.03 6.38 8.12
C ALA A 94 -9.49 6.50 8.07
N LEU A 95 -8.77 5.38 8.18
CA LEU A 95 -7.31 5.36 8.11
C LEU A 95 -6.83 5.70 6.69
N THR A 96 -7.46 5.14 5.65
CA THR A 96 -7.16 5.48 4.26
C THR A 96 -7.44 6.95 3.98
N GLY A 97 -8.57 7.50 4.43
CA GLY A 97 -8.87 8.93 4.30
C GLY A 97 -7.85 9.81 5.01
N LEU A 98 -7.42 9.44 6.22
CA LEU A 98 -6.36 10.14 6.94
C LEU A 98 -5.04 10.13 6.17
N LEU A 99 -4.67 8.98 5.59
CA LEU A 99 -3.50 8.88 4.72
C LEU A 99 -3.59 9.87 3.57
N LEU A 100 -4.71 9.90 2.83
CA LEU A 100 -4.87 10.81 1.69
C LEU A 100 -4.74 12.27 2.11
N VAL A 101 -5.37 12.65 3.22
CA VAL A 101 -5.33 14.02 3.73
C VAL A 101 -3.92 14.47 4.10
N VAL A 102 -3.12 13.56 4.67
CA VAL A 102 -1.75 13.89 5.13
C VAL A 102 -0.73 13.76 4.01
N ALA A 103 -0.79 12.68 3.22
CA ALA A 103 0.24 12.34 2.24
C ALA A 103 0.07 13.05 0.90
N LEU A 104 -1.15 13.39 0.46
CA LEU A 104 -1.35 14.10 -0.81
C LEU A 104 -0.73 15.50 -0.82
N PRO A 105 -0.89 16.37 0.20
CA PRO A 105 -0.21 17.66 0.22
C PRO A 105 1.32 17.52 0.19
N ILE A 106 1.87 16.54 0.91
CA ILE A 106 3.32 16.33 0.95
C ILE A 106 3.82 15.87 -0.42
N SER A 107 3.09 14.95 -1.07
CA SER A 107 3.41 14.48 -2.42
C SER A 107 3.31 15.61 -3.45
N LEU A 108 2.34 16.51 -3.25
CA LEU A 108 2.18 17.71 -4.07
C LEU A 108 3.36 18.69 -3.88
N LEU A 109 3.80 18.92 -2.65
CA LEU A 109 4.96 19.78 -2.40
C LEU A 109 6.25 19.15 -2.97
N ALA A 110 6.39 17.83 -2.86
CA ALA A 110 7.56 17.09 -3.34
C ALA A 110 7.73 17.08 -4.87
N ASN A 111 6.66 17.35 -5.62
CA ASN A 111 6.67 17.32 -7.08
C ASN A 111 6.43 18.70 -7.71
N LEU A 112 6.56 19.81 -6.96
CA LEU A 112 6.38 21.18 -7.48
C LEU A 112 7.26 21.52 -8.68
N ASN A 113 8.44 20.92 -8.77
CA ASN A 113 9.42 21.19 -9.83
C ASN A 113 9.38 20.17 -10.98
N VAL A 114 8.43 19.23 -10.96
CA VAL A 114 8.31 18.23 -12.03
C VAL A 114 7.43 18.80 -13.15
N ASP A 115 7.89 18.67 -14.40
CA ASP A 115 7.09 19.03 -15.56
C ASP A 115 5.92 18.05 -15.70
N ALA A 116 4.73 18.55 -15.36
CA ALA A 116 3.47 17.81 -15.39
C ALA A 116 3.16 17.22 -16.77
N ARG A 117 3.63 17.85 -17.86
CA ARG A 117 3.36 17.44 -19.24
C ARG A 117 4.06 16.14 -19.63
N THR A 118 5.04 15.72 -18.83
CA THR A 118 5.71 14.43 -19.00
C THR A 118 4.89 13.25 -18.48
N TYR A 119 3.84 13.50 -17.69
CA TYR A 119 2.96 12.45 -17.19
C TYR A 119 1.87 12.06 -18.19
N PRO A 120 1.54 10.76 -18.29
CA PRO A 120 0.29 10.31 -18.91
C PRO A 120 -0.93 10.96 -18.26
N LEU A 121 -2.07 10.94 -18.95
CA LEU A 121 -3.32 11.43 -18.37
C LEU A 121 -3.66 10.61 -17.12
N GLY A 122 -4.22 11.27 -16.10
CA GLY A 122 -4.47 10.65 -14.79
C GLY A 122 -5.27 9.34 -14.85
N TRP A 123 -6.25 9.24 -15.75
CA TRP A 123 -7.04 8.01 -15.90
C TRP A 123 -6.25 6.87 -16.57
N GLU A 124 -5.22 7.17 -17.37
CA GLU A 124 -4.32 6.17 -17.98
C GLU A 124 -3.43 5.49 -16.92
N LEU A 125 -3.25 6.14 -15.76
CA LEU A 125 -2.44 5.64 -14.65
C LEU A 125 -3.23 4.77 -13.67
N LEU A 126 -4.56 4.83 -13.66
CA LEU A 126 -5.39 4.01 -12.76
C LEU A 126 -5.11 2.49 -12.86
N PRO A 127 -4.95 1.89 -14.06
CA PRO A 127 -4.59 0.49 -14.17
C PRO A 127 -3.21 0.18 -13.56
N ALA A 128 -2.26 1.11 -13.67
CA ALA A 128 -0.95 0.99 -13.05
C ALA A 128 -1.01 1.13 -11.52
N SER A 129 -1.86 2.04 -10.99
CA SER A 129 -2.15 2.15 -9.56
C SER A 129 -2.72 0.84 -9.00
N PHE A 130 -3.62 0.18 -9.75
CA PHE A 130 -4.16 -1.12 -9.34
C PHE A 130 -3.06 -2.20 -9.32
N LYS A 131 -2.23 -2.25 -10.37
CA LYS A 131 -1.07 -3.15 -10.43
C LYS A 131 -0.15 -2.93 -9.23
N ALA A 132 0.26 -1.69 -8.97
CA ALA A 132 1.16 -1.33 -7.87
C ALA A 132 0.57 -1.77 -6.52
N GLY A 133 -0.67 -1.36 -6.25
CA GLY A 133 -1.37 -1.72 -5.02
C GLY A 133 -1.49 -3.23 -4.77
N VAL A 134 -1.56 -4.08 -5.80
CA VAL A 134 -1.56 -5.54 -5.62
C VAL A 134 -0.15 -6.11 -5.57
N VAL A 135 0.67 -5.85 -6.58
CA VAL A 135 1.97 -6.51 -6.78
C VAL A 135 2.94 -6.12 -5.68
N GLU A 136 3.01 -4.85 -5.34
CA GLU A 136 3.94 -4.33 -4.34
C GLU A 136 3.53 -4.76 -2.94
N GLU A 137 2.22 -4.76 -2.63
CA GLU A 137 1.75 -5.22 -1.31
C GLU A 137 1.92 -6.74 -1.14
N VAL A 138 1.80 -7.53 -2.21
CA VAL A 138 2.16 -8.96 -2.15
C VAL A 138 3.66 -9.15 -1.85
N GLY A 139 4.54 -8.36 -2.47
CA GLY A 139 5.99 -8.47 -2.28
C GLY A 139 6.48 -7.91 -0.94
N TYR A 140 6.12 -6.68 -0.61
CA TYR A 140 6.65 -6.00 0.57
C TYR A 140 5.87 -6.33 1.83
N ARG A 141 4.54 -6.48 1.75
CA ARG A 141 3.69 -6.65 2.94
C ARG A 141 3.44 -8.13 3.17
N LEU A 142 2.87 -8.84 2.21
CA LEU A 142 2.56 -10.24 2.41
C LEU A 142 3.84 -11.09 2.52
N LEU A 143 4.82 -10.93 1.64
CA LEU A 143 6.07 -11.70 1.70
C LEU A 143 7.05 -11.13 2.73
N LEU A 144 7.59 -9.93 2.51
CA LEU A 144 8.74 -9.44 3.25
C LEU A 144 8.45 -9.18 4.75
N VAL A 145 7.37 -8.45 5.08
CA VAL A 145 6.98 -8.28 6.50
C VAL A 145 6.72 -9.64 7.16
N SER A 146 6.03 -10.57 6.47
CA SER A 146 5.74 -11.88 7.07
C SER A 146 6.99 -12.73 7.26
N LEU A 147 7.93 -12.70 6.33
CA LEU A 147 9.20 -13.40 6.44
C LEU A 147 10.03 -12.86 7.62
N LEU A 148 10.19 -11.54 7.71
CA LEU A 148 10.97 -10.90 8.77
C LEU A 148 10.33 -11.13 10.15
N ALA A 149 9.02 -10.97 10.25
CA ALA A 149 8.30 -11.20 11.50
C ALA A 149 8.29 -12.68 11.90
N TRP A 150 8.25 -13.61 10.93
CA TRP A 150 8.38 -15.04 11.18
C TRP A 150 9.76 -15.40 11.71
N LEU A 151 10.83 -14.91 11.07
CA LEU A 151 12.22 -15.11 11.51
C LEU A 151 12.47 -14.56 12.92
N GLY A 152 12.03 -13.32 13.19
CA GLY A 152 12.11 -12.75 14.53
C GLY A 152 11.25 -13.52 15.55
N GLY A 153 10.09 -13.99 15.12
CA GLY A 153 9.19 -14.81 15.92
C GLY A 153 9.74 -16.21 16.26
N LEU A 154 10.84 -16.66 15.65
CA LEU A 154 11.51 -17.89 16.08
C LEU A 154 12.14 -17.73 17.47
N HIS A 155 12.55 -16.51 17.85
CA HIS A 155 13.25 -16.23 19.11
C HIS A 155 12.43 -15.40 20.08
N TRP A 156 11.62 -14.46 19.59
CA TRP A 156 10.86 -13.54 20.44
C TRP A 156 9.36 -13.69 20.22
N ARG A 157 8.70 -14.36 21.18
CA ARG A 157 7.25 -14.53 21.20
C ARG A 157 6.61 -13.88 22.43
N ASP A 158 5.36 -13.47 22.29
CA ASP A 158 4.50 -13.03 23.38
C ASP A 158 3.84 -14.23 24.10
N GLU A 159 3.09 -13.95 25.17
CA GLU A 159 2.35 -14.93 25.97
C GLU A 159 1.33 -15.76 25.16
N ASN A 160 0.90 -15.24 24.02
CA ASN A 160 -0.04 -15.91 23.11
C ASN A 160 0.69 -16.68 22.00
N GLY A 161 2.02 -16.79 22.05
CA GLY A 161 2.83 -17.48 21.06
C GLY A 161 2.97 -16.74 19.73
N ARG A 162 2.65 -15.45 19.65
CA ARG A 162 2.85 -14.61 18.45
C ARG A 162 4.22 -13.92 18.50
N PRO A 163 4.81 -13.47 17.38
CA PRO A 163 5.94 -12.55 17.44
C PRO A 163 5.64 -11.35 18.34
N THR A 164 6.64 -10.88 19.08
CA THR A 164 6.45 -9.72 19.96
C THR A 164 6.12 -8.45 19.14
N ARG A 165 5.55 -7.45 19.81
CA ARG A 165 5.31 -6.13 19.23
C ARG A 165 6.57 -5.49 18.64
N ALA A 166 7.73 -5.70 19.28
CA ALA A 166 9.01 -5.22 18.77
C ALA A 166 9.34 -5.88 17.43
N VAL A 167 9.19 -7.20 17.32
CA VAL A 167 9.44 -7.94 16.07
C VAL A 167 8.56 -7.43 14.92
N TYR A 168 7.26 -7.22 15.15
CA TYR A 168 6.38 -6.68 14.10
C TYR A 168 6.82 -5.29 13.63
N TRP A 169 7.12 -4.39 14.56
CA TRP A 169 7.58 -3.06 14.19
C TRP A 169 8.91 -3.10 13.45
N THR A 170 9.88 -3.90 13.90
CA THR A 170 11.16 -4.09 13.19
C THR A 170 10.94 -4.61 11.78
N ALA A 171 10.07 -5.60 11.58
CA ALA A 171 9.73 -6.11 10.26
C ALA A 171 9.09 -5.04 9.36
N VAL A 172 8.15 -4.26 9.89
CA VAL A 172 7.48 -3.16 9.17
C VAL A 172 8.46 -2.04 8.82
N LEU A 173 9.36 -1.66 9.74
CA LEU A 173 10.36 -0.62 9.51
C LEU A 173 11.36 -1.03 8.44
N ILE A 174 11.92 -2.24 8.53
CA ILE A 174 12.86 -2.76 7.52
C ILE A 174 12.18 -2.87 6.15
N ALA A 175 10.98 -3.45 6.08
CA ALA A 175 10.25 -3.57 4.82
C ALA A 175 9.90 -2.20 4.23
N GLY A 176 9.53 -1.23 5.07
CA GLY A 176 9.27 0.15 4.64
C GLY A 176 10.50 0.85 4.09
N LEU A 177 11.66 0.74 4.74
CA LEU A 177 12.92 1.30 4.24
C LEU A 177 13.32 0.68 2.89
N LEU A 178 13.19 -0.65 2.76
CA LEU A 178 13.46 -1.35 1.50
C LEU A 178 12.47 -0.97 0.39
N PHE A 179 11.21 -0.69 0.74
CA PHE A 179 10.22 -0.16 -0.17
C PHE A 179 10.61 1.24 -0.67
N GLY A 180 11.04 2.13 0.23
CA GLY A 180 11.56 3.43 -0.13
C GLY A 180 12.80 3.34 -1.03
N TRP A 181 13.70 2.41 -0.73
CA TRP A 181 14.90 2.16 -1.52
C TRP A 181 14.57 1.76 -2.95
N ALA A 182 13.64 0.84 -3.15
CA ALA A 182 13.25 0.41 -4.49
C ALA A 182 12.63 1.54 -5.35
N HIS A 183 12.15 2.61 -4.72
CA HIS A 183 11.62 3.79 -5.42
C HIS A 183 12.70 4.83 -5.76
N VAL A 184 13.91 4.72 -5.20
CA VAL A 184 15.04 5.55 -5.60
C VAL A 184 15.49 5.23 -7.03
N ASP A 185 15.41 3.95 -7.43
CA ASP A 185 15.76 3.48 -8.78
C ASP A 185 15.03 4.24 -9.89
N ALA A 186 13.80 4.72 -9.63
CA ALA A 186 13.05 5.54 -10.58
C ALA A 186 13.75 6.85 -10.97
N ARG A 187 14.72 7.32 -10.18
CA ARG A 187 15.55 8.50 -10.46
C ARG A 187 17.03 8.17 -10.72
N LEU A 188 17.47 6.93 -10.45
CA LEU A 188 18.85 6.48 -10.69
C LEU A 188 19.12 6.44 -12.20
N GLY A 189 19.59 7.55 -12.75
CA GLY A 189 19.78 7.72 -14.18
C GLY A 189 19.47 9.13 -14.67
N ASN A 190 18.90 9.99 -13.82
CA ASN A 190 18.78 11.41 -14.10
C ASN A 190 20.01 12.15 -13.54
N PRO A 191 21.02 12.50 -14.38
CA PRO A 191 22.21 13.23 -13.92
C PRO A 191 21.91 14.65 -13.43
N ALA A 192 20.70 15.18 -13.69
CA ALA A 192 20.25 16.46 -13.18
C ALA A 192 19.54 16.37 -11.81
N ALA A 193 19.25 15.17 -11.30
CA ALA A 193 18.59 15.00 -10.00
C ALA A 193 19.55 15.36 -8.85
N ALA A 194 19.11 16.25 -7.97
CA ALA A 194 19.89 16.64 -6.81
C ALA A 194 19.86 15.54 -5.73
N PHE A 195 20.84 15.52 -4.83
CA PHE A 195 20.82 14.61 -3.67
C PHE A 195 19.50 14.68 -2.89
N TRP A 196 18.92 15.88 -2.77
CA TRP A 196 17.65 16.07 -2.09
C TRP A 196 16.45 15.40 -2.78
N ASP A 197 16.48 15.24 -4.10
CA ASP A 197 15.44 14.52 -4.84
C ASP A 197 15.41 13.03 -4.49
N TYR A 198 16.59 12.44 -4.28
CA TYR A 198 16.75 11.05 -3.85
C TYR A 198 16.37 10.87 -2.38
N ALA A 199 16.78 11.80 -1.51
CA ALA A 199 16.43 11.75 -0.10
C ALA A 199 14.91 11.86 0.11
N LEU A 200 14.25 12.76 -0.64
CA LEU A 200 12.81 12.97 -0.53
C LEU A 200 12.01 11.77 -1.06
N ILE A 201 12.36 11.22 -2.23
CA ILE A 201 11.66 10.05 -2.78
C ILE A 201 11.81 8.83 -1.86
N MET A 202 13.02 8.63 -1.31
CA MET A 202 13.29 7.59 -0.33
C MET A 202 12.43 7.78 0.94
N ALA A 203 12.41 8.99 1.49
CA ALA A 203 11.72 9.28 2.75
C ALA A 203 10.20 9.11 2.62
N LEU A 204 9.61 9.65 1.56
CA LEU A 204 8.17 9.56 1.31
C LEU A 204 7.73 8.12 1.08
N ASN A 205 8.43 7.41 0.20
CA ASN A 205 8.10 6.01 -0.06
C ASN A 205 8.37 5.14 1.16
N SER A 206 9.42 5.40 1.95
CA SER A 206 9.62 4.70 3.22
C SER A 206 8.47 4.91 4.20
N ALA A 207 7.94 6.14 4.31
CA ALA A 207 6.82 6.46 5.18
C ALA A 207 5.53 5.74 4.75
N LEU A 208 5.22 5.73 3.44
CA LEU A 208 4.11 4.96 2.87
C LEU A 208 4.33 3.44 3.08
N GLY A 209 5.56 3.00 2.81
CA GLY A 209 6.23 1.78 3.23
C GLY A 209 5.71 1.24 4.56
N ILE A 210 6.11 1.95 5.60
CA ILE A 210 5.81 1.70 7.01
C ILE A 210 4.30 1.74 7.27
N TYR A 211 3.59 2.71 6.69
CA TYR A 211 2.15 2.87 6.91
C TYR A 211 1.34 1.67 6.40
N PHE A 212 1.57 1.22 5.17
CA PHE A 212 0.88 0.04 4.64
C PHE A 212 1.30 -1.26 5.37
N GLY A 213 2.56 -1.38 5.79
CA GLY A 213 3.00 -2.49 6.65
C GLY A 213 2.30 -2.50 8.02
N TRP A 214 2.04 -1.32 8.58
CA TRP A 214 1.23 -1.20 9.78
C TRP A 214 -0.25 -1.53 9.52
N LEU A 215 -0.82 -1.14 8.37
CA LEU A 215 -2.18 -1.54 7.99
C LEU A 215 -2.31 -3.06 7.84
N LEU A 216 -1.34 -3.73 7.21
CA LEU A 216 -1.28 -5.20 7.19
C LEU A 216 -1.39 -5.76 8.60
N TRP A 217 -0.59 -5.24 9.53
CA TRP A 217 -0.56 -5.73 10.90
C TRP A 217 -1.85 -5.45 11.70
N ARG A 218 -2.54 -4.34 11.41
CA ARG A 218 -3.74 -3.93 12.17
C ARG A 218 -5.06 -4.40 11.57
N LEU A 219 -5.15 -4.41 10.25
CA LEU A 219 -6.39 -4.59 9.49
C LEU A 219 -6.30 -5.71 8.45
N GLY A 220 -5.10 -6.16 8.08
CA GLY A 220 -4.89 -7.20 7.08
C GLY A 220 -4.48 -6.67 5.71
N LEU A 221 -4.12 -7.59 4.83
CA LEU A 221 -3.57 -7.31 3.51
C LEU A 221 -4.53 -6.51 2.63
N GLU A 222 -5.85 -6.73 2.75
CA GLU A 222 -6.85 -6.02 1.95
C GLU A 222 -6.76 -4.51 2.15
N TRP A 223 -6.57 -4.05 3.39
CA TRP A 223 -6.43 -2.63 3.67
C TRP A 223 -5.07 -2.07 3.28
N ALA A 224 -4.02 -2.89 3.27
CA ALA A 224 -2.74 -2.47 2.70
C ALA A 224 -2.87 -2.23 1.19
N ILE A 225 -3.46 -3.18 0.45
CA ILE A 225 -3.77 -3.07 -0.99
C ILE A 225 -4.68 -1.88 -1.28
N LEU A 226 -5.81 -1.78 -0.59
CA LEU A 226 -6.82 -0.75 -0.86
C LEU A 226 -6.30 0.66 -0.53
N ALA A 227 -5.55 0.82 0.56
CA ALA A 227 -5.00 2.13 0.91
C ALA A 227 -3.89 2.56 -0.05
N HIS A 228 -3.04 1.63 -0.49
CA HIS A 228 -2.02 1.89 -1.50
C HIS A 228 -2.67 2.28 -2.83
N PHE A 229 -3.58 1.44 -3.35
CA PHE A 229 -4.32 1.74 -4.56
C PHE A 229 -5.04 3.09 -4.49
N ALA A 230 -5.71 3.39 -3.37
CA ALA A 230 -6.43 4.66 -3.20
C ALA A 230 -5.49 5.86 -3.18
N PHE A 231 -4.30 5.73 -2.60
CA PHE A 231 -3.28 6.78 -2.63
C PHE A 231 -2.82 7.05 -4.07
N ASP A 232 -2.41 6.01 -4.80
CA ASP A 232 -1.96 6.14 -6.20
C ASP A 232 -3.08 6.65 -7.11
N ALA A 233 -4.30 6.18 -6.92
CA ALA A 233 -5.47 6.63 -7.66
C ALA A 233 -5.77 8.11 -7.36
N ALA A 234 -5.60 8.58 -6.12
CA ALA A 234 -5.78 9.98 -5.78
C ALA A 234 -4.66 10.86 -6.36
N VAL A 235 -3.41 10.39 -6.35
CA VAL A 235 -2.31 11.06 -7.08
C VAL A 235 -2.65 11.17 -8.56
N SER A 236 -3.10 10.07 -9.16
CA SER A 236 -3.39 9.98 -10.59
C SER A 236 -4.60 10.82 -11.01
N LEU A 237 -5.73 10.71 -10.30
CA LEU A 237 -6.99 11.36 -10.68
C LEU A 237 -7.17 12.77 -10.14
N VAL A 238 -6.39 13.17 -9.14
CA VAL A 238 -6.52 14.49 -8.52
C VAL A 238 -5.25 15.31 -8.70
N LEU A 239 -4.10 14.81 -8.23
CA LEU A 239 -2.88 15.63 -8.26
C LEU A 239 -2.43 15.92 -9.69
N ILE A 240 -2.36 14.91 -10.57
CA ILE A 240 -1.90 15.11 -11.95
C ILE A 240 -2.78 16.10 -12.71
N PRO A 241 -4.13 16.01 -12.69
CA PRO A 241 -4.97 17.04 -13.29
C PRO A 241 -4.78 18.44 -12.68
N VAL A 242 -4.56 18.56 -11.37
CA VAL A 242 -4.28 19.85 -10.72
C VAL A 242 -2.94 20.43 -11.20
N TYR A 243 -1.92 19.60 -11.38
CA TYR A 243 -0.64 19.99 -11.97
C TYR A 243 -0.80 20.45 -13.43
N LEU A 244 -1.49 19.65 -14.25
CA LEU A 244 -1.73 19.93 -15.67
C LEU A 244 -2.59 21.18 -15.88
N ALA A 245 -3.45 21.53 -14.92
CA ALA A 245 -4.26 22.74 -15.00
C ALA A 245 -3.43 24.03 -14.87
N GLU A 246 -2.20 23.97 -14.35
CA GLU A 246 -1.31 25.12 -14.12
C GLU A 246 -2.02 26.32 -13.44
N SER A 247 -3.05 26.06 -12.62
CA SER A 247 -4.02 27.06 -12.14
C SER A 247 -3.98 27.24 -10.62
N PRO A 248 -3.56 28.42 -10.09
CA PRO A 248 -3.52 28.68 -8.65
C PRO A 248 -4.85 28.45 -7.93
N VAL A 249 -5.98 28.55 -8.65
CA VAL A 249 -7.31 28.25 -8.11
C VAL A 249 -7.50 26.75 -7.87
N ALA A 250 -7.10 25.90 -8.82
CA ALA A 250 -7.14 24.44 -8.65
C ALA A 250 -6.25 24.00 -7.48
N TRP A 251 -5.09 24.64 -7.33
CA TRP A 251 -4.19 24.48 -6.20
C TRP A 251 -4.85 24.88 -4.86
N GLY A 252 -5.46 26.05 -4.80
CA GLY A 252 -6.15 26.53 -3.60
C GLY A 252 -7.33 25.66 -3.17
N VAL A 253 -8.14 25.18 -4.13
CA VAL A 253 -9.29 24.30 -3.87
C VAL A 253 -8.83 22.96 -3.30
N LEU A 254 -7.77 22.36 -3.84
CA LEU A 254 -7.24 21.09 -3.33
C LEU A 254 -6.75 21.24 -1.88
N VAL A 255 -5.92 22.25 -1.60
CA VAL A 255 -5.38 22.48 -0.26
C VAL A 255 -6.50 22.78 0.74
N ALA A 256 -7.46 23.64 0.39
CA ALA A 256 -8.60 23.94 1.25
C ALA A 256 -9.44 22.69 1.54
N SER A 257 -9.69 21.85 0.52
CA SER A 257 -10.45 20.60 0.67
C SER A 257 -9.74 19.64 1.63
N LEU A 258 -8.42 19.46 1.50
CA LEU A 258 -7.65 18.59 2.38
C LEU A 258 -7.62 19.11 3.83
N LEU A 259 -7.48 20.42 4.02
CA LEU A 259 -7.55 21.05 5.35
C LEU A 259 -8.94 20.91 6.00
N ILE A 260 -10.01 21.08 5.24
CA ILE A 260 -11.38 20.88 5.73
C ILE A 260 -11.57 19.44 6.18
N VAL A 261 -11.15 18.46 5.38
CA VAL A 261 -11.25 17.04 5.76
C VAL A 261 -10.42 16.75 7.00
N LEU A 262 -9.21 17.32 7.14
CA LEU A 262 -8.39 17.19 8.35
C LEU A 262 -9.12 17.72 9.59
N VAL A 263 -9.69 18.93 9.53
CA VAL A 263 -10.40 19.58 10.64
C VAL A 263 -11.66 18.80 11.02
N VAL A 264 -12.46 18.39 10.03
CA VAL A 264 -13.68 17.60 10.25
C VAL A 264 -13.34 16.24 10.87
N SER A 265 -12.31 15.57 10.35
CA SER A 265 -11.85 14.26 10.86
C SER A 265 -11.30 14.37 12.28
N GLY A 266 -10.54 15.44 12.59
CA GLY A 266 -10.04 15.73 13.93
C GLY A 266 -11.17 15.93 14.94
N ARG A 267 -12.22 16.67 14.56
CA ARG A 267 -13.40 16.89 15.42
C ARG A 267 -14.19 15.61 15.68
N TYR A 268 -14.31 14.72 14.69
CA TYR A 268 -14.96 13.41 14.86
C TYR A 268 -14.19 12.52 15.84
N LEU A 269 -12.86 12.49 15.75
CA LEU A 269 -12.01 11.72 16.67
C LEU A 269 -12.07 12.26 18.10
N VAL A 270 -12.13 13.59 18.28
CA VAL A 270 -12.27 14.22 19.60
C VAL A 270 -13.66 13.96 20.20
N ARG A 271 -14.75 14.12 19.45
CA ARG A 271 -16.11 13.85 19.94
C ARG A 271 -16.34 12.39 20.34
N SER A 272 -15.70 11.44 19.65
CA SER A 272 -15.77 10.02 20.02
C SER A 272 -15.12 9.69 21.38
N LYS A 273 -14.31 10.60 21.95
CA LYS A 273 -13.71 10.46 23.28
C LYS A 273 -14.50 11.15 24.40
N VAL A 274 -15.46 12.01 24.05
CA VAL A 274 -16.25 12.81 25.02
C VAL A 274 -17.66 12.24 25.22
N GLY A 275 -18.01 11.16 24.51
CA GLY A 275 -19.27 10.41 24.66
C GLY A 275 -19.10 9.10 25.44
N VAL A 276 -18.49 9.16 26.63
CA VAL A 276 -18.62 8.14 27.70
C VAL A 276 -19.12 8.87 28.94
#